data_AF-A0A924E0H7-F1
#
_entry.id   AF-A0A924E0H7-F1
#
_cell.length_a   1.000
_cell.length_b   1.000
_cell.length_c   1.000
_cell.angle_alpha   90.00
_cell.angle_beta   90.00
_cell.angle_gamma   90.00
#
_symmetry.space_group_name_H-M   'P 1'
#
loop_
_entity.id
_entity.type
_entity.pdbx_description
1 polymer ?
#
loop_
_entity_poly.entity_id
_entity_poly.type
_entity_poly.pdbx_seq_one_letter_code
_entity_poly.pdbx_strand_id
1 'polypeptide(L)' 'MTEIIFVVEEAPEGGFLARAVGASIFTEADSRDELHAQVRDAVRCHFDEGLSPRLIRLHFVREEVIAV' A
#
# COMPACT_ATOMS: atom_id res chain seq x y z
N MET A 1 0.65 -16.79 10.80
CA MET A 1 1.20 -15.40 10.85
C MET A 1 0.86 -14.78 9.51
N THR A 2 0.08 -13.70 9.48
CA THR A 2 -0.51 -13.14 8.24
C THR A 2 0.28 -11.91 7.80
N GLU A 3 0.51 -11.81 6.49
CA GLU A 3 1.11 -10.64 5.83
C GLU A 3 0.06 -9.98 4.93
N ILE A 4 0.18 -8.66 4.75
CA ILE A 4 -0.57 -7.92 3.74
C ILE A 4 0.41 -7.29 2.77
N ILE A 5 0.11 -7.41 1.48
CA ILE A 5 0.94 -6.89 0.41
C ILE A 5 0.26 -5.64 -0.14
N PHE A 6 1.02 -4.56 -0.29
CA PHE A 6 0.61 -3.39 -1.03
C PHE A 6 1.43 -3.31 -2.32
N VAL A 7 0.74 -3.11 -3.44
CA VAL A 7 1.36 -2.67 -4.69
C VAL A 7 1.48 -1.16 -4.62
N VAL A 8 2.70 -0.64 -4.79
CA VAL A 8 3.00 0.78 -4.72
C VAL A 8 3.47 1.28 -6.07
N GLU A 9 2.82 2.32 -6.56
CA GLU A 9 3.10 2.98 -7.84
C GLU A 9 3.54 4.41 -7.56
N GLU A 10 4.53 4.90 -8.32
CA GLU A 10 4.90 6.31 -8.31
C GLU A 10 3.93 7.07 -9.24
N ALA A 11 3.23 8.07 -8.70
CA ALA A 11 2.30 8.86 -9.49
C ALA A 11 3.07 9.77 -10.47
N PRO A 12 2.53 10.07 -11.68
CA PRO A 12 3.21 10.89 -12.68
C PRO A 12 3.55 12.30 -12.17
N GLU A 13 2.67 12.85 -11.35
CA GLU A 13 2.79 14.14 -10.65
C GLU A 13 3.73 14.11 -9.43
N GLY A 14 4.28 12.95 -9.09
CA GLY A 14 5.09 12.72 -7.89
C GLY A 14 4.27 12.13 -6.73
N GLY A 15 4.98 11.61 -5.73
CA GLY A 15 4.36 10.87 -4.62
C GLY A 15 4.09 9.40 -4.96
N PHE A 16 3.32 8.75 -4.10
CA PHE A 16 3.09 7.31 -4.11
C PHE A 16 1.62 6.97 -3.94
N LEU A 17 1.14 6.04 -4.74
CA LEU A 17 -0.16 5.38 -4.60
C LEU A 17 0.09 3.95 -4.13
N ALA A 18 -0.53 3.52 -3.05
CA ALA A 18 -0.43 2.16 -2.55
C ALA A 18 -1.80 1.49 -2.41
N ARG A 19 -1.92 0.28 -2.93
CA ARG A 19 -3.13 -0.53 -2.91
C ARG A 19 -2.88 -1.90 -2.32
N ALA A 20 -3.67 -2.30 -1.33
CA ALA A 20 -3.59 -3.63 -0.76
C ALA A 20 -4.11 -4.71 -1.73
N VAL A 21 -3.40 -5.83 -1.78
CA VAL A 21 -3.84 -7.03 -2.50
C VAL A 21 -4.76 -7.82 -1.59
N GLY A 22 -5.99 -8.07 -2.06
CA GLY A 22 -6.97 -8.86 -1.31
C GLY A 22 -7.69 -8.13 -0.17
N ALA A 23 -7.44 -6.82 -0.01
CA ALA A 23 -8.19 -5.96 0.91
C ALA A 23 -8.52 -4.62 0.22
N SER A 24 -9.66 -4.04 0.55
CA SER A 24 -10.08 -2.75 -0.01
C SER A 24 -9.42 -1.58 0.74
N ILE A 25 -8.09 -1.54 0.73
CA ILE A 25 -7.28 -0.50 1.36
C ILE A 25 -6.48 0.23 0.29
N PHE A 26 -6.61 1.54 0.27
CA PHE A 26 -5.93 2.46 -0.65
C PHE A 26 -5.36 3.61 0.16
N THR A 27 -4.12 3.99 -0.13
CA THR A 27 -3.43 5.09 0.54
C THR A 27 -2.57 5.83 -0.46
N GLU A 28 -2.43 7.13 -0.28
CA GLU A 28 -1.53 7.99 -1.05
C GLU A 28 -0.68 8.83 -0.09
N ALA A 29 0.50 9.23 -0.57
CA ALA A 29 1.42 10.09 0.17
C ALA A 29 2.46 10.72 -0.75
N ASP A 30 2.98 11.90 -0.37
CA ASP A 30 3.98 12.62 -1.16
C ASP A 30 5.40 12.08 -0.93
N SER A 31 5.62 11.37 0.18
CA SER A 31 6.91 10.78 0.55
C SER A 31 6.79 9.34 1.05
N ARG A 32 7.90 8.60 1.01
CA ARG A 32 7.94 7.20 1.51
C ARG A 32 7.66 7.12 3.01
N ASP A 33 8.13 8.09 3.78
CA ASP A 33 7.92 8.09 5.23
C ASP A 33 6.45 8.32 5.58
N GLU A 34 5.79 9.25 4.89
CA GLU A 34 4.34 9.45 5.00
C GLU A 34 3.57 8.21 4.53
N LEU A 35 3.98 7.60 3.42
CA LEU A 35 3.35 6.36 2.93
C LEU A 35 3.40 5.26 3.99
N HIS A 36 4.55 5.09 4.64
CA HIS A 36 4.71 4.10 5.71
C HIS A 36 3.76 4.36 6.89
N ALA A 37 3.56 5.62 7.28
CA ALA A 37 2.63 5.99 8.33
C ALA A 37 1.17 5.72 7.90
N GLN A 38 0.80 6.21 6.72
CA GLN A 38 -0.55 6.10 6.15
C GLN A 38 -0.97 4.63 5.98
N VAL A 39 -0.09 3.77 5.44
CA VAL A 39 -0.38 2.35 5.26
C VAL A 39 -0.56 1.64 6.61
N ARG A 40 0.26 1.96 7.61
CA ARG A 40 0.12 1.37 8.96
C ARG A 40 -1.21 1.74 9.59
N ASP A 41 -1.59 3.01 9.50
CA ASP A 41 -2.85 3.49 10.07
C ASP A 41 -4.06 2.96 9.31
N ALA A 42 -4.00 2.90 7.98
CA ALA A 42 -5.06 2.31 7.17
C ALA A 42 -5.27 0.82 7.49
N VAL A 43 -4.19 0.04 7.67
CA VAL A 43 -4.29 -1.36 8.11
C VAL A 43 -4.90 -1.45 9.52
N ARG A 44 -4.49 -0.59 10.46
CA ARG A 44 -5.05 -0.60 11.82
C ARG A 44 -6.54 -0.27 11.86
N CYS A 45 -6.99 0.67 11.03
CA CYS A 45 -8.40 1.06 10.96
C CYS A 45 -9.27 0.05 10.20
N HIS A 46 -8.69 -0.70 9.25
CA HIS A 46 -9.46 -1.62 8.41
C HIS A 46 -9.75 -2.97 9.08
N PHE A 47 -8.85 -3.47 9.93
CA PHE A 47 -8.99 -4.78 10.57
C PHE A 47 -9.42 -4.62 12.03
N ASP A 48 -10.33 -5.49 12.48
CA ASP A 48 -10.70 -5.57 13.89
C ASP A 48 -9.50 -5.96 14.78
N GLU A 49 -9.63 -5.69 16.07
CA GLU A 49 -8.60 -5.96 17.07
C GLU A 49 -8.20 -7.45 17.06
N GLY A 50 -6.90 -7.72 16.90
CA GLY A 50 -6.35 -9.07 16.83
C GLY A 50 -6.45 -9.76 15.46
N LEU A 51 -7.15 -9.18 14.48
CA LEU A 51 -7.22 -9.70 13.11
C LEU A 51 -6.21 -9.04 12.16
N SER A 52 -5.54 -7.98 12.61
CA SER A 52 -4.60 -7.23 11.78
C SER A 52 -3.35 -8.06 11.41
N PRO A 53 -2.88 -7.94 10.16
CA PRO A 53 -1.66 -8.59 9.71
C PRO A 53 -0.45 -8.07 10.50
N ARG A 54 0.51 -8.95 10.78
CA ARG A 54 1.71 -8.60 11.57
C ARG A 54 2.85 -8.03 10.72
N LEU A 55 2.75 -8.20 9.40
CA LEU A 55 3.75 -7.73 8.44
C LEU A 55 3.04 -7.01 7.28
N ILE A 56 3.58 -5.85 6.93
CA ILE A 56 3.17 -5.08 5.75
C ILE A 56 4.34 -5.14 4.76
N ARG A 57 4.07 -5.61 3.55
CA ARG A 57 5.04 -5.68 2.46
C ARG A 57 4.67 -4.67 1.39
N LEU A 58 5.50 -3.65 1.21
CA LEU A 58 5.36 -2.67 0.14
C LEU A 58 6.14 -3.16 -1.09
N HIS A 59 5.44 -3.40 -2.19
CA HIS A 59 6.03 -3.80 -3.45
C HIS A 59 5.97 -2.62 -4.42
N PHE A 60 7.08 -1.88 -4.52
CA PHE A 60 7.22 -0.78 -5.46
C PHE A 60 7.36 -1.34 -6.87
N VAL A 61 6.42 -0.98 -7.73
CA VAL A 61 6.37 -1.40 -9.13
C VAL A 61 6.40 -0.19 -10.04
N ARG A 62 6.87 -0.43 -11.26
CA ARG A 62 6.74 0.50 -12.37
C ARG A 62 5.90 -0.20 -13.42
N GLU A 63 4.71 0.32 -13.69
CA GLU A 63 3.85 -0.22 -14.74
C GLU A 63 4.33 0.30 -16.10
N GLU A 64 4.48 -0.62 -17.06
CA GLU A 64 4.74 -0.28 -18.46
C GLU A 64 3.66 -0.94 -19.31
N VAL A 65 2.94 -0.12 -20.09
CA VAL A 65 1.90 -0.59 -21.00
C VAL A 65 2.42 -0.49 -22.43
N ILE A 66 2.48 -1.63 -23.11
CA ILE A 66 2.85 -1.72 -24.53
C ILE A 66 1.66 -2.23 -25.33
N ALA A 67 1.40 -1.62 -26.48
CA ALA A 67 0.39 -2.10 -27.42
C ALA A 67 0.93 -3.31 -28.21
N VAL A 68 0.03 -4.23 -28.57
CA VAL A 68 0.31 -5.38 -29.45
C VAL A 68 0.08 -5.00 -30.91
#